data_AF-A0A3N5FL83-F1
#
_entry.id   AF-A0A3N5FL83-F1
#
_cell.length_a   1.000
_cell.length_b   1.000
_cell.length_c   1.000
_cell.angle_alpha   90.00
_cell.angle_beta   90.00
_cell.angle_gamma   90.00
#
_symmetry.space_group_name_H-M   'P 1'
#
loop_
_entity.id
_entity.type
_entity.pdbx_description
1 polymer ?
#
loop_
_entity_poly.entity_id
_entity_poly.type
_entity_poly.pdbx_seq_one_letter_code
_entity_poly.pdbx_strand_id
1 'polypeptide(L)'
;MSVTTMLTGMLPFVVLAAALLALPVSIGLLNRYRRSVQRGMSAVAGSSAPVERTTARSAPAASLRIQVLDPSSPDAQASAEPALLAVAFQRPWRAAAIYAIAGVAYAGVMTAGWLGSTGDRAVGWNKLLLLSWTYLWPAAIVVSLVAAYDLRRRLQVFGVYFAVLVAVIAVTVARNPESTALQLALYWIIVNGPATVLAFAFLLRPIRAVGPLVLAFMLLVALGSQALLSLAGANESLLRAIVEVGFSVGLGGRAVFIGLIALGVAAGALLAWPLLRALGRGYERRRFSDQALLINALWLEFGIVQSISLAFGGALWVLTGLAAFAAFIATKRLLLSPFARQHAAAEPRRLLLLRVFALGARSRRVFDRLLTHWPYIGNIAMIAGPDLVTTTVEPNEFMEFVSGRLSRQFVSDSNDLRARLARADKGPDPDGRCRVQEFFCRHDTWQMTIERLAAETDAVLMDLRSFTAHNAGCVFELGRLLNAVELRRIVILVDDTTEVAFLEKTVERLWRDLESGSPNQSLEAPRLKVFRANSFAERELHSLLA
;
A
#
# COMPACT_ATOMS: atom_id res chain seq x y z
N MET A 1 4.31 15.18 -37.51
CA MET A 1 2.96 14.89 -36.98
C MET A 1 2.28 16.21 -36.61
N SER A 2 1.00 16.40 -36.94
CA SER A 2 0.26 17.58 -36.47
C SER A 2 -0.08 17.43 -34.97
N VAL A 3 -0.15 18.56 -34.26
CA VAL A 3 -0.56 18.62 -32.84
C VAL A 3 -1.92 17.93 -32.64
N THR A 4 -2.81 18.07 -33.63
CA THR A 4 -4.14 17.43 -33.66
C THR A 4 -4.06 15.90 -33.60
N THR A 5 -3.15 15.24 -34.34
CA THR A 5 -3.00 13.77 -34.33
C THR A 5 -2.42 13.24 -33.01
N MET A 6 -1.52 13.98 -32.36
CA MET A 6 -1.01 13.61 -31.03
C MET A 6 -2.13 13.61 -29.97
N LEU A 7 -3.14 14.47 -30.15
CA LEU A 7 -4.19 14.79 -29.17
C LEU A 7 -5.49 14.02 -29.34
N THR A 8 -5.99 13.85 -30.56
CA THR A 8 -7.29 13.21 -30.82
C THR A 8 -7.22 11.68 -30.81
N GLY A 9 -6.02 11.10 -30.76
CA GLY A 9 -5.84 9.64 -30.76
C GLY A 9 -4.63 9.14 -29.98
N MET A 10 -3.42 9.68 -30.21
CA MET A 10 -2.19 9.01 -29.75
C MET A 10 -2.03 8.93 -28.23
N LEU A 11 -2.05 10.05 -27.51
CA LEU A 11 -1.82 10.06 -26.06
C LEU A 11 -2.94 9.34 -25.27
N PRO A 12 -4.24 9.58 -25.56
CA PRO A 12 -5.31 8.78 -24.97
C PRO A 12 -5.19 7.30 -25.30
N PHE A 13 -4.81 6.93 -26.53
CA PHE A 13 -4.58 5.54 -26.91
C PHE A 13 -3.46 4.89 -26.10
N VAL A 14 -2.34 5.58 -25.87
CA VAL A 14 -1.25 5.08 -25.02
C VAL A 14 -1.75 4.77 -23.61
N VAL A 15 -2.52 5.68 -23.02
CA VAL A 15 -3.09 5.49 -21.68
C VAL A 15 -4.04 4.29 -21.64
N LEU A 16 -4.94 4.18 -22.62
CA LEU A 16 -5.88 3.06 -22.71
C LEU A 16 -5.17 1.73 -22.95
N ALA A 17 -4.21 1.67 -23.87
CA ALA A 17 -3.42 0.47 -24.14
C ALA A 17 -2.62 0.05 -22.90
N ALA A 18 -1.96 0.99 -22.23
CA ALA A 18 -1.23 0.71 -21.00
C ALA A 18 -2.15 0.17 -19.90
N ALA A 19 -3.34 0.75 -19.71
CA ALA A 19 -4.32 0.28 -18.74
C ALA A 19 -4.84 -1.14 -19.08
N LEU A 20 -5.18 -1.38 -20.35
CA LEU A 20 -5.67 -2.68 -20.84
C LEU A 20 -4.61 -3.78 -20.69
N LEU A 21 -3.33 -3.46 -20.84
CA LEU A 21 -2.22 -4.40 -20.63
C LEU A 21 -1.84 -4.56 -19.16
N ALA A 22 -1.88 -3.48 -18.38
CA ALA A 22 -1.46 -3.49 -16.98
C ALA A 22 -2.35 -4.39 -16.10
N LEU A 23 -3.65 -4.46 -16.37
CA LEU A 23 -4.57 -5.31 -15.61
C LEU A 23 -4.25 -6.82 -15.73
N PRO A 24 -4.24 -7.45 -16.92
CA PRO A 24 -3.92 -8.86 -17.06
C PRO A 24 -2.48 -9.17 -16.64
N VAL A 25 -1.52 -8.27 -16.88
CA VAL A 25 -0.13 -8.44 -16.43
C VAL A 25 -0.06 -8.45 -14.90
N SER A 26 -0.74 -7.52 -14.22
CA SER A 26 -0.77 -7.48 -12.75
C SER A 26 -1.35 -8.78 -12.17
N ILE A 27 -2.48 -9.25 -12.73
CA ILE A 27 -3.11 -10.51 -12.32
C ILE A 27 -2.18 -11.70 -12.56
N GLY A 28 -1.56 -11.78 -13.74
CA GLY A 28 -0.63 -12.85 -14.11
C GLY A 28 0.60 -12.90 -13.20
N LEU A 29 1.19 -11.74 -12.91
CA LEU A 29 2.35 -11.62 -12.02
C LEU A 29 1.99 -12.03 -10.59
N LEU A 30 0.87 -11.56 -10.05
CA LEU A 30 0.42 -11.94 -8.71
C LEU A 30 0.11 -13.43 -8.58
N ASN A 31 -0.49 -14.04 -9.61
CA ASN A 31 -0.74 -15.48 -9.64
C ASN A 31 0.57 -16.29 -9.65
N ARG A 32 1.56 -15.88 -10.44
CA ARG A 32 2.88 -16.53 -10.47
C ARG A 32 3.66 -16.32 -9.16
N TYR A 33 3.58 -15.12 -8.61
CA TYR A 33 4.18 -14.77 -7.33
C TYR A 33 3.58 -15.61 -6.20
N ARG A 34 2.24 -15.70 -6.07
CA ARG A 34 1.56 -16.57 -5.10
C ARG A 34 2.04 -18.01 -5.19
N ARG A 35 2.09 -18.59 -6.39
CA ARG A 35 2.58 -19.97 -6.59
C ARG A 35 4.03 -20.14 -6.16
N SER A 36 4.86 -19.13 -6.43
CA SER A 36 6.28 -19.16 -6.07
C SER A 36 6.47 -19.07 -4.56
N VAL A 37 5.68 -18.24 -3.87
CA VAL A 37 5.68 -18.15 -2.41
C VAL A 37 5.21 -19.45 -1.78
N GLN A 38 4.11 -20.03 -2.24
CA GLN A 38 3.60 -21.32 -1.74
C GLN A 38 4.65 -22.43 -1.86
N ARG A 39 5.34 -22.52 -3.01
CA ARG A 39 6.46 -23.46 -3.21
C ARG A 39 7.61 -23.20 -2.24
N GLY A 40 7.94 -21.93 -1.99
CA GLY A 40 8.99 -21.55 -1.03
C GLY A 40 8.63 -21.90 0.41
N MET A 41 7.36 -21.73 0.81
CA MET A 41 6.86 -22.09 2.14
C MET A 41 6.83 -23.61 2.37
N SER A 42 6.56 -24.40 1.33
CA SER A 42 6.60 -25.86 1.40
C SER A 42 8.02 -26.44 1.37
N ALA A 43 9.02 -25.64 0.99
CA ALA A 43 10.40 -26.09 1.00
C ALA A 43 10.94 -26.17 2.43
N VAL A 44 11.99 -26.97 2.61
CA VAL A 44 12.69 -27.19 3.88
C VAL A 44 14.05 -26.48 3.79
N ALA A 45 14.46 -25.75 4.83
CA ALA A 45 15.79 -25.11 4.89
C ALA A 45 16.89 -26.15 5.13
N GLY A 46 16.58 -27.22 5.88
CA GLY A 46 17.50 -28.31 6.19
C GLY A 46 18.44 -28.03 7.36
N SER A 47 18.27 -26.89 8.03
CA SER A 47 19.14 -26.38 9.10
C SER A 47 18.42 -26.12 10.42
N SER A 48 17.09 -26.22 10.47
CA SER A 48 16.32 -26.19 11.71
C SER A 48 15.97 -27.62 12.12
N ALA A 49 16.91 -28.31 12.76
CA ALA A 49 16.53 -29.42 13.61
C ALA A 49 15.51 -28.87 14.64
N PRO A 50 14.35 -29.52 14.84
CA PRO A 50 13.45 -29.12 15.91
C PRO A 50 14.26 -29.21 17.19
N VAL A 51 14.48 -28.07 17.84
CA VAL A 51 15.00 -28.09 19.19
C VAL A 51 13.81 -28.56 20.03
N GLU A 52 13.61 -29.88 20.11
CA GLU A 52 12.87 -30.51 21.19
C GLU A 52 13.67 -30.22 22.46
N ARG A 53 13.50 -29.02 23.00
CA ARG A 53 13.75 -28.78 24.40
C ARG A 53 12.72 -29.62 25.12
N THR A 54 13.15 -30.75 25.70
CA THR A 54 12.43 -31.38 26.80
C THR A 54 12.51 -30.44 27.99
N THR A 55 11.76 -29.34 27.96
CA THR A 55 11.59 -28.46 29.10
C THR A 55 10.66 -29.15 30.09
N ALA A 56 11.10 -29.21 31.34
CA ALA A 56 10.27 -29.73 32.41
C ALA A 56 8.97 -28.93 32.47
N ARG A 57 7.84 -29.62 32.57
CA ARG A 57 6.53 -29.00 32.74
C ARG A 57 6.19 -28.96 34.22
N SER A 58 5.51 -27.91 34.65
CA SER A 58 5.06 -27.77 36.04
C SER A 58 3.66 -27.18 36.06
N ALA A 59 2.87 -27.57 37.05
CA ALA A 59 1.58 -26.93 37.29
C ALA A 59 1.79 -25.43 37.63
N PRO A 60 1.02 -24.51 37.01
CA PRO A 60 1.11 -23.09 37.31
C PRO A 60 0.54 -22.77 38.71
N ALA A 61 0.97 -21.64 39.28
CA ALA A 61 0.59 -21.23 40.64
C ALA A 61 -0.91 -20.93 40.81
N ALA A 62 -1.59 -20.53 39.74
CA ALA A 62 -3.01 -20.19 39.76
C ALA A 62 -3.74 -20.61 38.48
N SER A 63 -5.07 -20.73 38.55
CA SER A 63 -5.90 -21.00 37.38
C SER A 63 -6.09 -19.73 36.54
N LEU A 64 -6.01 -19.89 35.22
CA LEU A 64 -6.24 -18.81 34.27
C LEU A 64 -7.69 -18.35 34.27
N ARG A 65 -7.91 -17.03 34.30
CA ARG A 65 -9.21 -16.42 34.04
C ARG A 65 -9.23 -15.75 32.68
N ILE A 66 -10.27 -15.98 31.91
CA ILE A 66 -10.49 -15.27 30.65
C ILE A 66 -11.30 -14.02 30.94
N GLN A 67 -10.75 -12.86 30.55
CA GLN A 67 -11.42 -11.57 30.66
C GLN A 67 -11.89 -11.17 29.26
N VAL A 68 -13.19 -11.27 29.03
CA VAL A 68 -13.81 -10.79 27.79
C VAL A 68 -13.93 -9.27 27.86
N LEU A 69 -13.21 -8.58 26.99
CA LEU A 69 -13.27 -7.14 26.83
C LEU A 69 -14.37 -6.82 25.82
N ASP A 70 -15.46 -6.24 26.33
CA ASP A 70 -16.47 -5.62 25.47
C ASP A 70 -15.97 -4.21 25.08
N PRO A 71 -16.04 -3.83 23.79
CA PRO A 71 -15.72 -2.48 23.33
C PRO A 71 -16.41 -1.36 24.11
N SER A 72 -17.54 -1.67 24.74
CA SER A 72 -18.40 -0.75 25.50
C SER A 72 -18.09 -0.71 27.00
N SER A 73 -17.16 -1.54 27.49
CA SER A 73 -16.86 -1.63 28.93
C SER A 73 -15.96 -0.47 29.40
N PRO A 74 -16.23 0.12 30.58
CA PRO A 74 -15.41 1.20 31.15
C PRO A 74 -13.97 0.75 31.49
N ASP A 75 -13.76 -0.54 31.78
CA ASP A 75 -12.44 -1.11 32.08
C ASP A 75 -11.47 -1.04 30.88
N ALA A 76 -11.99 -1.15 29.64
CA ALA A 76 -11.17 -1.01 28.43
C ALA A 76 -10.67 0.42 28.21
N GLN A 77 -11.38 1.43 28.76
CA GLN A 77 -11.00 2.83 28.63
C GLN A 77 -10.04 3.29 29.74
N ALA A 78 -10.07 2.64 30.91
CA ALA A 78 -9.25 3.01 32.07
C ALA A 78 -7.76 2.62 31.94
N SER A 79 -7.43 1.68 31.05
CA SER A 79 -6.05 1.16 30.86
C SER A 79 -5.29 1.81 29.70
N ALA A 80 -5.93 2.68 28.92
CA ALA A 80 -5.36 3.24 27.70
C ALA A 80 -4.18 4.16 28.00
N GLU A 81 -3.11 4.10 27.19
CA GLU A 81 -2.11 5.17 27.13
C GLU A 81 -2.65 6.29 26.21
N PRO A 82 -3.28 7.36 26.74
CA PRO A 82 -4.00 8.35 25.92
C PRO A 82 -3.08 9.05 24.91
N ALA A 83 -1.79 9.17 25.22
CA ALA A 83 -0.80 9.77 24.33
C ALA A 83 -0.54 8.93 23.07
N LEU A 84 -0.35 7.60 23.21
CA LEU A 84 -0.13 6.71 22.05
C LEU A 84 -1.39 6.58 21.20
N LEU A 85 -2.55 6.53 21.84
CA LEU A 85 -3.82 6.44 21.15
C LEU A 85 -4.11 7.71 20.34
N ALA A 86 -3.90 8.90 20.94
CA ALA A 86 -3.98 10.16 20.21
C ALA A 86 -3.02 10.19 19.00
N VAL A 87 -1.81 9.66 19.17
CA VAL A 87 -0.81 9.52 18.11
C VAL A 87 -1.31 8.66 16.95
N ALA A 88 -1.87 7.46 17.21
CA ALA A 88 -2.40 6.56 16.18
C ALA A 88 -3.49 7.18 15.30
N PHE A 89 -4.32 8.06 15.87
CA PHE A 89 -5.45 8.65 15.17
C PHE A 89 -5.14 10.04 14.57
N GLN A 90 -4.24 10.83 15.17
CA GLN A 90 -3.91 12.17 14.67
C GLN A 90 -2.83 12.15 13.57
N ARG A 91 -1.83 11.28 13.68
CA ARG A 91 -0.70 11.25 12.72
C ARG A 91 -1.11 10.93 11.28
N PRO A 92 -2.07 10.03 10.99
CA PRO A 92 -2.58 9.85 9.63
C PRO A 92 -3.10 11.15 9.02
N TRP A 93 -3.84 11.97 9.78
CA TRP A 93 -4.37 13.25 9.31
C TRP A 93 -3.27 14.29 9.06
N ARG A 94 -2.23 14.33 9.91
CA ARG A 94 -1.07 15.20 9.69
C ARG A 94 -0.31 14.80 8.42
N ALA A 95 -0.09 13.50 8.20
CA ALA A 95 0.53 13.00 6.98
C ALA A 95 -0.34 13.34 5.75
N ALA A 96 -1.66 13.13 5.83
CA ALA A 96 -2.60 13.48 4.78
C ALA A 96 -2.59 14.99 4.45
N ALA A 97 -2.50 15.86 5.47
CA ALA A 97 -2.39 17.29 5.29
C ALA A 97 -1.10 17.68 4.55
N ILE A 98 0.04 17.06 4.88
CA ILE A 98 1.31 17.28 4.17
C ILE A 98 1.18 16.90 2.69
N TYR A 99 0.57 15.75 2.40
CA TYR A 99 0.30 15.34 1.02
C TYR A 99 -0.66 16.29 0.29
N ALA A 100 -1.68 16.79 0.97
CA ALA A 100 -2.61 17.77 0.40
C ALA A 100 -1.92 19.12 0.10
N ILE A 101 -1.05 19.61 0.99
CA ILE A 101 -0.24 20.82 0.78
C ILE A 101 0.70 20.64 -0.41
N ALA A 102 1.37 19.48 -0.52
CA ALA A 102 2.16 19.16 -1.70
C ALA A 102 1.29 19.13 -2.98
N GLY A 103 0.05 18.67 -2.87
CA GLY A 103 -0.95 18.71 -3.94
C GLY A 103 -1.35 20.12 -4.36
N VAL A 104 -1.31 21.11 -3.47
CA VAL A 104 -1.51 22.53 -3.82
C VAL A 104 -0.38 23.03 -4.71
N ALA A 105 0.88 22.65 -4.43
CA ALA A 105 2.01 22.99 -5.29
C ALA A 105 1.87 22.36 -6.69
N TYR A 106 1.45 21.10 -6.76
CA TYR A 106 1.10 20.43 -8.02
C TYR A 106 0.02 21.20 -8.79
N ALA A 107 -1.09 21.52 -8.12
CA ALA A 107 -2.21 22.21 -8.75
C ALA A 107 -1.81 23.60 -9.25
N GLY A 108 -0.94 24.31 -8.52
CA GLY A 108 -0.37 25.59 -8.93
C GLY A 108 0.42 25.48 -10.24
N VAL A 109 1.28 24.47 -10.37
CA VAL A 109 2.06 24.24 -11.61
C VAL A 109 1.14 23.86 -12.78
N MET A 110 0.13 23.03 -12.54
CA MET A 110 -0.85 22.66 -13.59
C MET A 110 -1.68 23.86 -14.03
N THR A 111 -2.15 24.69 -13.10
CA THR A 111 -2.87 25.94 -13.41
C THR A 111 -1.97 26.89 -14.20
N ALA A 112 -0.71 27.07 -13.80
CA ALA A 112 0.24 27.92 -14.50
C ALA A 112 0.52 27.40 -15.93
N GLY A 113 0.69 26.09 -16.11
CA GLY A 113 0.88 25.50 -17.43
C GLY A 113 -0.36 25.61 -18.30
N TRP A 114 -1.56 25.48 -17.74
CA TRP A 114 -2.81 25.72 -18.47
C TRP A 114 -2.90 27.15 -18.98
N LEU A 115 -2.62 28.14 -18.12
CA LEU A 115 -2.63 29.56 -18.51
C LEU A 115 -1.57 29.87 -19.57
N GLY A 116 -0.36 29.31 -19.40
CA GLY A 116 0.72 29.46 -20.37
C GLY A 116 0.40 28.85 -21.74
N SER A 117 -0.17 27.64 -21.74
CA SER A 117 -0.50 26.93 -22.98
C SER A 117 -1.62 27.56 -23.79
N THR A 118 -2.61 28.17 -23.12
CA THR A 118 -3.76 28.79 -23.77
C THR A 118 -3.48 30.23 -24.23
N GLY A 119 -2.43 30.85 -23.70
CA GLY A 119 -2.09 32.25 -23.99
C GLY A 119 -3.16 33.25 -23.53
N ASP A 120 -4.07 32.82 -22.65
CA ASP A 120 -5.19 33.62 -22.22
C ASP A 120 -4.74 34.74 -21.27
N ARG A 121 -5.03 35.98 -21.65
CA ARG A 121 -4.64 37.20 -20.92
C ARG A 121 -5.72 37.64 -19.92
N ALA A 122 -6.94 37.11 -20.00
CA ALA A 122 -8.05 37.45 -19.11
C ALA A 122 -8.04 36.58 -17.84
N VAL A 123 -6.99 36.69 -17.02
CA VAL A 123 -6.82 35.87 -15.82
C VAL A 123 -7.53 36.50 -14.62
N GLY A 124 -8.80 36.12 -14.41
CA GLY A 124 -9.55 36.47 -13.19
C GLY A 124 -9.30 35.49 -12.02
N TRP A 125 -9.49 35.96 -10.78
CA TRP A 125 -9.33 35.14 -9.57
C TRP A 125 -10.24 33.91 -9.55
N ASN A 126 -11.48 34.04 -10.05
CA ASN A 126 -12.43 32.93 -10.15
C ASN A 126 -11.89 31.79 -11.03
N LYS A 127 -11.24 32.14 -12.15
CA LYS A 127 -10.66 31.17 -13.08
C LYS A 127 -9.46 30.46 -12.46
N LEU A 128 -8.58 31.21 -11.80
CA LEU A 128 -7.45 30.64 -11.05
C LEU A 128 -7.92 29.65 -9.99
N LEU A 129 -8.96 30.01 -9.23
CA LEU A 129 -9.53 29.17 -8.19
C LEU A 129 -10.17 27.91 -8.79
N LEU A 130 -10.97 28.04 -9.85
CA LEU A 130 -11.62 26.91 -10.52
C LEU A 130 -10.60 25.92 -11.08
N LEU A 131 -9.58 26.40 -11.79
CA LEU A 131 -8.53 25.56 -12.37
C LEU A 131 -7.72 24.86 -11.26
N SER A 132 -7.27 25.62 -10.26
CA SER A 132 -6.47 25.06 -9.17
C SER A 132 -7.27 24.03 -8.37
N TRP A 133 -8.55 24.28 -8.08
CA TRP A 133 -9.41 23.32 -7.40
C TRP A 133 -9.68 22.06 -8.23
N THR A 134 -9.82 22.23 -9.55
CA THR A 134 -9.99 21.10 -10.50
C THR A 134 -8.76 20.20 -10.49
N TYR A 135 -7.56 20.78 -10.59
CA TYR A 135 -6.30 20.02 -10.55
C TYR A 135 -5.96 19.44 -9.17
N LEU A 136 -6.60 19.93 -8.10
CA LEU A 136 -6.40 19.45 -6.72
C LEU A 136 -7.21 18.18 -6.40
N TRP A 137 -8.07 17.69 -7.30
CA TRP A 137 -8.85 16.46 -7.08
C TRP A 137 -8.06 15.25 -6.53
N PRO A 138 -6.83 14.95 -7.00
CA PRO A 138 -6.06 13.81 -6.48
C PRO A 138 -5.79 13.92 -4.98
N ALA A 139 -5.74 15.13 -4.42
CA ALA A 139 -5.57 15.34 -2.98
C ALA A 139 -6.75 14.76 -2.18
N ALA A 140 -8.00 14.88 -2.68
CA ALA A 140 -9.16 14.30 -2.02
C ALA A 140 -9.07 12.76 -1.97
N ILE A 141 -8.62 12.14 -3.07
CA ILE A 141 -8.35 10.70 -3.12
C ILE A 141 -7.25 10.34 -2.11
N VAL A 142 -6.13 11.06 -2.09
CA VAL A 142 -5.01 10.79 -1.17
C VAL A 142 -5.41 10.93 0.30
N VAL A 143 -6.12 11.99 0.67
CA VAL A 143 -6.64 12.17 2.04
C VAL A 143 -7.55 10.99 2.41
N SER A 144 -8.37 10.53 1.46
CA SER A 144 -9.24 9.38 1.70
C SER A 144 -8.47 8.06 1.89
N LEU A 145 -7.31 7.90 1.23
CA LEU A 145 -6.46 6.71 1.34
C LEU A 145 -5.63 6.70 2.62
N VAL A 146 -5.17 7.87 3.07
CA VAL A 146 -4.26 7.99 4.21
C VAL A 146 -5.00 8.07 5.54
N ALA A 147 -6.09 8.86 5.61
CA ALA A 147 -6.72 9.21 6.87
C ALA A 147 -8.19 8.78 7.01
N ALA A 148 -8.91 8.54 5.90
CA ALA A 148 -10.33 8.18 5.93
C ALA A 148 -10.55 6.67 5.72
N TYR A 149 -10.59 5.91 6.82
CA TYR A 149 -10.76 4.45 6.80
C TYR A 149 -12.23 4.01 6.76
N ASP A 150 -13.16 4.83 7.25
CA ASP A 150 -14.60 4.57 7.20
C ASP A 150 -15.30 5.24 6.03
N LEU A 151 -16.36 4.60 5.53
CA LEU A 151 -17.17 5.12 4.42
C LEU A 151 -17.68 6.54 4.72
N ARG A 152 -18.13 6.79 5.96
CA ARG A 152 -18.62 8.12 6.39
C ARG A 152 -17.55 9.21 6.22
N ARG A 153 -16.32 8.96 6.67
CA ARG A 153 -15.21 9.91 6.56
C ARG A 153 -14.81 10.13 5.10
N ARG A 154 -14.82 9.08 4.28
CA ARG A 154 -14.57 9.18 2.83
C ARG A 154 -15.62 10.04 2.13
N LEU A 155 -16.90 9.79 2.44
CA LEU A 155 -18.02 10.58 1.92
C LEU A 155 -17.95 12.04 2.39
N GLN A 156 -17.49 12.31 3.62
CA GLN A 156 -17.26 13.67 4.10
C GLN A 156 -16.14 14.36 3.31
N VAL A 157 -14.99 13.71 3.11
CA VAL A 157 -13.87 14.27 2.34
C VAL A 157 -14.30 14.60 0.91
N PHE A 158 -14.97 13.67 0.22
CA PHE A 158 -15.48 13.91 -1.13
C PHE A 158 -16.59 14.95 -1.15
N GLY A 159 -17.51 14.91 -0.17
CA GLY A 159 -18.60 15.87 -0.03
C GLY A 159 -18.08 17.30 0.15
N VAL A 160 -17.07 17.52 0.99
CA VAL A 160 -16.42 18.82 1.15
C VAL A 160 -15.76 19.27 -0.15
N TYR A 161 -15.04 18.38 -0.85
CA TYR A 161 -14.41 18.72 -2.13
C TYR A 161 -15.44 19.19 -3.18
N PHE A 162 -16.52 18.42 -3.34
CA PHE A 162 -17.56 18.73 -4.32
C PHE A 162 -18.42 19.93 -3.91
N ALA A 163 -18.67 20.14 -2.62
CA ALA A 163 -19.37 21.34 -2.13
C ALA A 163 -18.59 22.62 -2.49
N VAL A 164 -17.27 22.62 -2.30
CA VAL A 164 -16.42 23.75 -2.71
C VAL A 164 -16.41 23.90 -4.24
N LEU A 165 -16.32 22.79 -4.99
CA LEU A 165 -16.36 22.84 -6.46
C LEU A 165 -17.67 23.47 -6.96
N VAL A 166 -18.82 23.06 -6.41
CA VAL A 166 -20.14 23.62 -6.75
C VAL A 166 -20.21 25.11 -6.41
N ALA A 167 -19.70 25.52 -5.25
CA ALA A 167 -19.65 26.93 -4.86
C ALA A 167 -18.79 27.76 -5.85
N VAL A 168 -17.61 27.26 -6.23
CA VAL A 168 -16.72 27.93 -7.20
C VAL A 168 -17.36 28.00 -8.59
N ILE A 169 -18.03 26.94 -9.04
CA ILE A 169 -18.79 26.94 -10.30
C ILE A 169 -19.91 27.97 -10.25
N ALA A 170 -20.71 27.99 -9.19
CA ALA A 170 -21.82 28.94 -9.04
C ALA A 170 -21.33 30.40 -9.08
N VAL A 171 -20.24 30.71 -8.36
CA VAL A 171 -19.62 32.04 -8.39
C VAL A 171 -19.08 32.38 -9.79
N THR A 172 -18.50 31.40 -10.49
CA THR A 172 -17.96 31.62 -11.84
C THR A 172 -19.07 31.92 -12.85
N VAL A 173 -20.16 31.15 -12.83
CA VAL A 173 -21.33 31.36 -13.69
C VAL A 173 -22.02 32.69 -13.39
N ALA A 174 -22.16 33.05 -12.12
CA ALA A 174 -22.77 34.32 -11.71
C ALA A 174 -21.98 35.56 -12.19
N ARG A 175 -20.67 35.43 -12.42
CA ARG A 175 -19.83 36.54 -12.90
C ARG A 175 -19.57 36.52 -14.40
N ASN A 176 -19.72 35.37 -15.06
CA ASN A 176 -19.46 35.20 -16.48
C ASN A 176 -20.70 34.60 -17.17
N PRO A 177 -21.58 35.44 -17.74
CA PRO A 177 -22.83 34.98 -18.36
C PRO A 177 -22.64 34.00 -19.52
N GLU A 178 -21.46 34.02 -20.17
CA GLU A 178 -21.11 33.11 -21.26
C GLU A 178 -20.77 31.69 -20.78
N SER A 179 -20.46 31.51 -19.50
CA SER A 179 -20.09 30.21 -18.93
C SER A 179 -21.30 29.49 -18.37
N THR A 180 -21.57 28.27 -18.85
CA THR A 180 -22.66 27.44 -18.31
C THR A 180 -22.14 26.47 -17.25
N ALA A 181 -22.92 26.21 -16.18
CA ALA A 181 -22.56 25.25 -15.14
C ALA A 181 -22.24 23.85 -15.71
N LEU A 182 -23.00 23.40 -16.71
CA LEU A 182 -22.76 22.13 -17.41
C LEU A 182 -21.40 22.09 -18.10
N GLN A 183 -20.96 23.17 -18.75
CA GLN A 183 -19.65 23.23 -19.41
C GLN A 183 -18.52 23.09 -18.39
N LEU A 184 -18.61 23.78 -17.24
CA LEU A 184 -17.61 23.70 -16.18
C LEU A 184 -17.59 22.32 -15.51
N ALA A 185 -18.75 21.69 -15.34
CA ALA A 185 -18.86 20.32 -14.84
C ALA A 185 -18.26 19.31 -15.82
N LEU A 186 -18.56 19.44 -17.12
CA LEU A 186 -17.97 18.59 -18.17
C LEU A 186 -16.46 18.78 -18.27
N TYR A 187 -15.96 20.01 -18.12
CA TYR A 187 -14.52 20.27 -18.05
C TYR A 187 -13.87 19.47 -16.92
N TRP A 188 -14.45 19.49 -15.71
CA TRP A 188 -13.94 18.70 -14.59
C TRP A 188 -13.93 17.20 -14.91
N ILE A 189 -15.00 16.68 -15.52
CA ILE A 189 -15.11 15.26 -15.90
C ILE A 189 -14.04 14.88 -16.93
N ILE A 190 -13.79 15.72 -17.94
CA ILE A 190 -12.79 15.43 -18.96
C ILE A 190 -11.38 15.45 -18.37
N VAL A 191 -11.08 16.41 -17.49
CA VAL A 191 -9.75 16.55 -16.87
C VAL A 191 -9.48 15.46 -15.84
N ASN A 192 -10.46 15.09 -15.02
CA ASN A 192 -10.26 14.19 -13.88
C ASN A 192 -10.84 12.79 -14.08
N GLY A 193 -11.90 12.63 -14.86
CA GLY A 193 -12.64 11.37 -15.01
C GLY A 193 -11.77 10.19 -15.43
N PRO A 194 -11.00 10.28 -16.54
CA PRO A 194 -10.18 9.17 -17.01
C PRO A 194 -9.16 8.69 -15.96
N ALA A 195 -8.38 9.61 -15.37
CA ALA A 195 -7.42 9.29 -14.32
C ALA A 195 -8.10 8.76 -13.05
N THR A 196 -9.29 9.24 -12.73
CA THR A 196 -10.05 8.76 -11.56
C THR A 196 -10.51 7.32 -11.75
N VAL A 197 -11.03 6.99 -12.94
CA VAL A 197 -11.45 5.62 -13.28
C VAL A 197 -10.26 4.67 -13.24
N LEU A 198 -9.12 5.06 -13.83
CA LEU A 198 -7.89 4.28 -13.81
C LEU A 198 -7.36 4.12 -12.38
N ALA A 199 -7.22 5.21 -11.62
CA ALA A 199 -6.82 5.17 -10.22
C ALA A 199 -7.70 4.20 -9.42
N PHE A 200 -9.02 4.30 -9.50
CA PHE A 200 -9.90 3.37 -8.78
C PHE A 200 -9.76 1.93 -9.29
N ALA A 201 -9.63 1.70 -10.60
CA ALA A 201 -9.43 0.38 -11.18
C ALA A 201 -8.14 -0.30 -10.68
N PHE A 202 -7.04 0.45 -10.56
CA PHE A 202 -5.75 -0.07 -10.09
C PHE A 202 -5.58 0.00 -8.56
N LEU A 203 -6.43 0.77 -7.87
CA LEU A 203 -6.63 0.69 -6.43
C LEU A 203 -7.62 -0.43 -6.03
N LEU A 204 -8.24 -1.12 -7.01
CA LEU A 204 -9.04 -2.31 -6.71
C LEU A 204 -8.15 -3.35 -6.02
N ARG A 205 -8.72 -3.93 -4.98
CA ARG A 205 -8.02 -4.80 -4.03
C ARG A 205 -7.23 -5.98 -4.61
N PRO A 206 -7.66 -6.68 -5.69
CA PRO A 206 -6.89 -7.83 -6.16
C PRO A 206 -5.52 -7.46 -6.72
N ILE A 207 -5.32 -6.21 -7.15
CA ILE A 207 -4.09 -5.78 -7.82
C ILE A 207 -3.40 -4.60 -7.13
N ARG A 208 -4.02 -3.97 -6.13
CA ARG A 208 -3.53 -2.73 -5.47
C ARG A 208 -2.04 -2.73 -5.13
N ALA A 209 -1.50 -3.86 -4.67
CA ALA A 209 -0.10 -3.95 -4.24
C ALA A 209 0.90 -3.65 -5.36
N VAL A 210 0.57 -4.03 -6.61
CA VAL A 210 1.49 -3.96 -7.75
C VAL A 210 0.92 -3.14 -8.92
N GLY A 211 -0.40 -2.97 -8.96
CA GLY A 211 -1.17 -2.39 -10.05
C GLY A 211 -0.71 -0.98 -10.46
N PRO A 212 -0.67 0.01 -9.54
CA PRO A 212 -0.22 1.36 -9.89
C PRO A 212 1.22 1.41 -10.41
N LEU A 213 2.11 0.57 -9.88
CA LEU A 213 3.49 0.48 -10.34
C LEU A 213 3.59 -0.15 -11.75
N VAL A 214 2.83 -1.23 -11.98
CA VAL A 214 2.74 -1.88 -13.30
C VAL A 214 2.08 -0.95 -14.32
N LEU A 215 1.06 -0.18 -13.95
CA LEU A 215 0.46 0.82 -14.82
C LEU A 215 1.48 1.87 -15.24
N ALA A 216 2.22 2.45 -14.28
CA ALA A 216 3.28 3.41 -14.58
C ALA A 216 4.37 2.82 -15.50
N PHE A 217 4.75 1.56 -15.27
CA PHE A 217 5.68 0.84 -16.15
C PHE A 217 5.11 0.62 -17.55
N MET A 218 3.85 0.18 -17.66
CA MET A 218 3.17 -0.03 -18.95
C MET A 218 2.98 1.26 -19.72
N LEU A 219 2.75 2.38 -19.04
CA LEU A 219 2.72 3.70 -19.67
C LEU A 219 4.06 4.04 -20.32
N LEU A 220 5.19 3.83 -19.62
CA LEU A 220 6.52 4.06 -20.19
C LEU A 220 6.81 3.14 -21.38
N VAL A 221 6.42 1.87 -21.29
CA VAL A 221 6.59 0.89 -22.38
C VAL A 221 5.74 1.27 -23.60
N ALA A 222 4.47 1.62 -23.39
CA ALA A 222 3.57 2.04 -24.46
C ALA A 222 4.02 3.37 -25.10
N LEU A 223 4.54 4.31 -24.29
CA LEU A 223 5.19 5.53 -24.78
C LEU A 223 6.43 5.21 -25.62
N GLY A 224 7.27 4.26 -25.20
CA GLY A 224 8.44 3.82 -25.98
C GLY A 224 8.05 3.26 -27.35
N SER A 225 7.01 2.42 -27.38
CA SER A 225 6.42 1.93 -28.63
C SER A 225 5.92 3.05 -29.53
N GLN A 226 5.17 4.02 -28.97
CA GLN A 226 4.64 5.11 -29.76
C GLN A 226 5.69 6.11 -30.23
N ALA A 227 6.70 6.38 -29.41
CA ALA A 227 7.80 7.25 -29.78
C ALA A 227 8.55 6.70 -31.00
N LEU A 228 8.82 5.39 -31.03
CA LEU A 228 9.52 4.77 -32.15
C LEU A 228 8.68 4.77 -33.44
N LEU A 229 7.38 4.49 -33.35
CA LEU A 229 6.44 4.62 -34.48
C LEU A 229 6.38 6.05 -35.00
N SER A 230 6.31 7.02 -34.09
CA SER A 230 6.23 8.45 -34.43
C SER A 230 7.52 8.94 -35.09
N LEU A 231 8.69 8.50 -34.61
CA LEU A 231 9.99 8.82 -35.18
C LEU A 231 10.16 8.23 -36.58
N ALA A 232 9.80 6.95 -36.76
CA ALA A 232 9.84 6.30 -38.07
C ALA A 232 8.87 6.97 -39.04
N GLY A 233 7.62 7.22 -38.62
CA GLY A 233 6.61 7.87 -39.46
C GLY A 233 6.90 9.34 -39.79
N ALA A 234 7.66 10.05 -38.94
CA ALA A 234 8.04 11.44 -39.18
C ALA A 234 9.24 11.58 -40.15
N ASN A 235 10.01 10.52 -40.36
CA ASN A 235 11.18 10.54 -41.22
C ASN A 235 11.06 9.48 -42.33
N GLU A 236 10.68 9.93 -43.52
CA GLU A 236 10.45 9.06 -44.68
C GLU A 236 11.70 8.22 -45.06
N SER A 237 12.89 8.81 -44.95
CA SER A 237 14.15 8.10 -45.24
C SER A 237 14.39 6.94 -44.26
N LEU A 238 14.15 7.17 -42.97
CA LEU A 238 14.27 6.17 -41.93
C LEU A 238 13.21 5.07 -42.12
N LEU A 239 11.96 5.44 -42.44
CA LEU A 239 10.90 4.49 -42.69
C LEU A 239 11.22 3.58 -43.88
N ARG A 240 11.69 4.15 -45.00
CA ARG A 240 12.11 3.38 -46.17
C ARG A 240 13.24 2.42 -45.85
N ALA A 241 14.27 2.88 -45.14
CA ALA A 241 15.37 2.02 -44.70
C ALA A 241 14.91 0.86 -43.81
N ILE A 242 14.00 1.11 -42.86
CA ILE A 242 13.43 0.06 -42.00
C ILE A 242 12.66 -0.97 -42.83
N VAL A 243 11.86 -0.52 -43.80
CA VAL A 243 11.08 -1.38 -44.69
C VAL A 243 11.98 -2.21 -45.59
N GLU A 244 13.01 -1.60 -46.19
CA GLU A 244 13.97 -2.26 -47.07
C GLU A 244 14.75 -3.35 -46.33
N VAL A 245 15.27 -3.05 -45.14
CA VAL A 245 15.91 -4.04 -44.27
C VAL A 245 14.93 -5.16 -43.93
N GLY A 246 13.70 -4.83 -43.53
CA GLY A 246 12.68 -5.83 -43.22
C GLY A 246 12.36 -6.75 -44.40
N PHE A 247 12.25 -6.19 -45.61
CA PHE A 247 11.95 -6.96 -46.82
C PHE A 247 13.14 -7.82 -47.24
N SER A 248 14.37 -7.35 -47.03
CA SER A 248 15.59 -8.13 -47.32
C SER A 248 15.70 -9.43 -46.51
N VAL A 249 15.11 -9.46 -45.31
CA VAL A 249 15.01 -10.66 -44.47
C VAL A 249 13.69 -11.43 -44.65
N GLY A 250 12.92 -11.11 -45.70
CA GLY A 250 11.68 -11.80 -46.06
C GLY A 250 10.45 -11.42 -45.24
N LEU A 251 10.51 -10.36 -44.43
CA LEU A 251 9.36 -9.91 -43.65
C LEU A 251 8.41 -9.08 -44.52
N GLY A 252 7.11 -9.37 -44.47
CA GLY A 252 6.10 -8.51 -45.08
C GLY A 252 5.87 -7.21 -44.27
N GLY A 253 5.22 -6.20 -44.87
CA GLY A 253 5.00 -4.89 -44.23
C GLY A 253 4.31 -4.96 -42.86
N ARG A 254 3.36 -5.89 -42.67
CA ARG A 254 2.73 -6.14 -41.36
C ARG A 254 3.74 -6.61 -40.30
N ALA A 255 4.66 -7.50 -40.68
CA ALA A 255 5.68 -8.01 -39.77
C ALA A 255 6.72 -6.95 -39.41
N VAL A 256 7.10 -6.08 -40.36
CA VAL A 256 7.96 -4.91 -40.10
C VAL A 256 7.30 -3.96 -39.11
N PHE A 257 6.01 -3.65 -39.30
CA PHE A 257 5.25 -2.79 -38.39
C PHE A 257 5.17 -3.37 -36.98
N ILE A 258 4.85 -4.67 -36.84
CA ILE A 258 4.85 -5.37 -35.54
C ILE A 258 6.26 -5.38 -34.92
N GLY A 259 7.30 -5.60 -35.72
CA GLY A 259 8.68 -5.57 -35.28
C GLY A 259 9.08 -4.20 -34.71
N LEU A 260 8.61 -3.11 -35.33
CA LEU A 260 8.84 -1.75 -34.84
C LEU A 260 8.14 -1.50 -33.50
N ILE A 261 6.90 -1.97 -33.34
CA ILE A 261 6.19 -1.95 -32.04
C ILE A 261 6.98 -2.72 -30.98
N ALA A 262 7.38 -3.96 -31.28
CA ALA A 262 8.12 -4.81 -30.36
C ALA A 262 9.47 -4.19 -29.96
N LEU A 263 10.18 -3.58 -30.90
CA LEU A 263 11.43 -2.86 -30.64
C LEU A 263 11.21 -1.65 -29.74
N GLY A 264 10.16 -0.87 -29.97
CA GLY A 264 9.83 0.28 -29.12
C GLY A 264 9.37 -0.14 -27.71
N VAL A 265 8.65 -1.25 -27.60
CA VAL A 265 8.33 -1.90 -26.31
C VAL A 265 9.60 -2.32 -25.58
N ALA A 266 10.53 -2.99 -26.26
CA ALA A 266 11.80 -3.42 -25.68
C ALA A 266 12.65 -2.22 -25.23
N ALA A 267 12.75 -1.18 -26.05
CA ALA A 267 13.45 0.06 -25.70
C ALA A 267 12.81 0.74 -24.48
N GLY A 268 11.48 0.88 -24.47
CA GLY A 268 10.73 1.43 -23.34
C GLY A 268 10.95 0.63 -22.05
N ALA A 269 10.94 -0.70 -22.14
CA ALA A 269 11.19 -1.58 -20.99
C ALA A 269 12.64 -1.45 -20.47
N LEU A 270 13.62 -1.40 -21.37
CA LEU A 270 15.04 -1.20 -21.00
C LEU A 270 15.27 0.14 -20.29
N LEU A 271 14.56 1.20 -20.72
CA LEU A 271 14.60 2.52 -20.09
C LEU A 271 13.86 2.55 -18.74
N ALA A 272 12.74 1.84 -18.62
CA ALA A 272 11.95 1.80 -17.39
C ALA A 272 12.58 0.89 -16.30
N TRP A 273 13.36 -0.11 -16.69
CA TRP A 273 14.02 -1.05 -15.79
C TRP A 273 14.97 -0.42 -14.73
N PRO A 274 15.90 0.49 -15.07
CA PRO A 274 16.73 1.16 -14.07
C PRO A 274 15.90 2.00 -13.10
N LEU A 275 14.79 2.59 -13.55
CA LEU A 275 13.86 3.33 -12.69
C LEU A 275 13.22 2.39 -11.66
N LEU A 276 12.71 1.23 -12.07
CA LEU A 276 12.18 0.21 -11.15
C LEU A 276 13.24 -0.24 -10.13
N ARG A 277 14.47 -0.50 -10.57
CA ARG A 277 15.59 -0.83 -9.67
C ARG A 277 15.96 0.31 -8.71
N ALA A 278 15.86 1.55 -9.17
CA ALA A 278 16.10 2.72 -8.32
C ALA A 278 14.99 2.88 -7.28
N LEU A 279 13.74 2.60 -7.64
CA LEU A 279 12.60 2.56 -6.71
C LEU A 279 12.79 1.45 -5.67
N GLY A 280 13.12 0.22 -6.07
CA GLY A 280 13.39 -0.88 -5.15
C GLY A 280 14.51 -0.55 -4.15
N ARG A 281 15.66 -0.05 -4.63
CA ARG A 281 16.76 0.41 -3.77
C ARG A 281 16.38 1.60 -2.88
N GLY A 282 15.54 2.51 -3.38
CA GLY A 282 15.03 3.64 -2.61
C GLY A 282 14.13 3.19 -1.46
N TYR A 283 13.27 2.20 -1.72
CA TYR A 283 12.42 1.57 -0.73
C TYR A 283 13.24 0.83 0.33
N GLU A 284 14.25 0.03 -0.06
CA GLU A 284 15.17 -0.63 0.89
C GLU A 284 15.94 0.37 1.76
N ARG A 285 16.31 1.52 1.18
CA ARG A 285 16.99 2.63 1.88
C ARG A 285 16.05 3.54 2.68
N ARG A 286 14.78 3.16 2.87
CA ARG A 286 13.79 3.93 3.65
C ARG A 286 13.60 5.38 3.18
N ARG A 287 13.72 5.63 1.86
CA ARG A 287 13.47 6.97 1.29
C ARG A 287 11.99 7.32 1.18
N PHE A 288 11.12 6.31 1.24
CA PHE A 288 9.67 6.42 1.18
C PHE A 288 9.04 5.12 1.69
N SER A 289 7.84 5.21 2.22
CA SER A 289 6.98 4.07 2.60
C SER A 289 6.26 3.47 1.39
N ASP A 290 5.62 2.32 1.60
CA ASP A 290 4.68 1.68 0.67
C ASP A 290 3.53 2.62 0.29
N GLN A 291 2.95 3.29 1.30
CA GLN A 291 1.91 4.30 1.13
C GLN A 291 2.39 5.47 0.28
N ALA A 292 3.58 6.01 0.59
CA ALA A 292 4.16 7.11 -0.17
C ALA A 292 4.43 6.73 -1.63
N LEU A 293 4.80 5.47 -1.91
CA LEU A 293 4.98 4.99 -3.28
C LEU A 293 3.65 4.98 -4.05
N LEU A 294 2.60 4.44 -3.45
CA LEU A 294 1.26 4.40 -4.04
C LEU A 294 0.71 5.82 -4.31
N ILE A 295 0.92 6.74 -3.37
CA ILE A 295 0.56 8.16 -3.54
C ILE A 295 1.35 8.79 -4.68
N ASN A 296 2.67 8.53 -4.79
CA ASN A 296 3.47 9.07 -5.89
C ASN A 296 3.01 8.53 -7.26
N ALA A 297 2.67 7.24 -7.34
CA ALA A 297 2.15 6.65 -8.57
C ALA A 297 0.84 7.32 -8.99
N LEU A 298 -0.08 7.55 -8.04
CA LEU A 298 -1.33 8.25 -8.27
C LEU A 298 -1.10 9.68 -8.79
N TRP A 299 -0.24 10.48 -8.14
CA TRP A 299 0.04 11.85 -8.61
C TRP A 299 0.72 11.88 -9.98
N LEU A 300 1.61 10.92 -10.26
CA LEU A 300 2.24 10.81 -11.58
C LEU A 300 1.20 10.47 -12.66
N GLU A 301 0.30 9.54 -12.38
CA GLU A 301 -0.79 9.15 -13.26
C GLU A 301 -1.70 10.35 -13.59
N PHE A 302 -2.14 11.08 -12.57
CA PHE A 302 -2.89 12.33 -12.77
C PHE A 302 -2.09 13.38 -13.52
N GLY A 303 -0.79 13.52 -13.24
CA GLY A 303 0.11 14.42 -13.97
C GLY A 303 0.13 14.13 -15.46
N ILE A 304 0.26 12.86 -15.83
CA ILE A 304 0.26 12.42 -17.23
C ILE A 304 -1.09 12.70 -17.88
N VAL A 305 -2.20 12.31 -17.26
CA VAL A 305 -3.53 12.41 -17.88
C VAL A 305 -4.01 13.87 -17.96
N GLN A 306 -3.86 14.65 -16.89
CA GLN A 306 -4.31 16.04 -16.85
C GLN A 306 -3.50 16.94 -17.79
N SER A 307 -2.26 16.58 -18.15
CA SER A 307 -1.44 17.37 -19.08
C SER A 307 -1.69 17.05 -20.56
N ILE A 308 -2.46 16.01 -20.90
CA ILE A 308 -2.73 15.63 -22.30
C ILE A 308 -3.40 16.79 -23.05
N SER A 309 -4.36 17.47 -22.42
CA SER A 309 -5.06 18.60 -23.04
C SER A 309 -4.14 19.81 -23.24
N LEU A 310 -3.09 19.96 -22.44
CA LEU A 310 -2.17 21.09 -22.57
C LEU A 310 -1.35 21.03 -23.86
N ALA A 311 -1.24 19.85 -24.48
CA ALA A 311 -0.60 19.66 -25.77
C ALA A 311 -1.22 20.55 -26.88
N PHE A 312 -2.45 21.05 -26.72
CA PHE A 312 -3.10 21.94 -27.68
C PHE A 312 -2.34 23.26 -27.84
N GLY A 313 -1.67 23.73 -26.79
CA GLY A 313 -0.79 24.90 -26.84
C GLY A 313 0.63 24.61 -27.34
N GLY A 314 0.93 23.35 -27.69
CA GLY A 314 2.25 22.88 -28.11
C GLY A 314 2.69 21.59 -27.39
N ALA A 315 3.45 20.72 -28.09
CA ALA A 315 3.81 19.39 -27.58
C ALA A 315 4.60 19.41 -26.26
N LEU A 316 5.40 20.45 -26.01
CA LEU A 316 6.20 20.58 -24.78
C LEU A 316 5.34 20.78 -23.52
N TRP A 317 4.11 21.29 -23.65
CA TRP A 317 3.23 21.51 -22.50
C TRP A 317 2.73 20.22 -21.84
N VAL A 318 2.85 19.06 -22.50
CA VAL A 318 2.62 17.76 -21.86
C VAL A 318 3.58 17.55 -20.68
N LEU A 319 4.78 18.13 -20.74
CA LEU A 319 5.78 18.06 -19.67
C LEU A 319 5.37 18.83 -18.41
N THR A 320 4.35 19.71 -18.48
CA THR A 320 3.78 20.36 -17.29
C THR A 320 3.32 19.33 -16.25
N GLY A 321 2.79 18.18 -16.68
CA GLY A 321 2.41 17.10 -15.77
C GLY A 321 3.60 16.55 -14.98
N LEU A 322 4.74 16.36 -15.65
CA LEU A 322 5.98 15.91 -15.00
C LEU A 322 6.58 17.00 -14.10
N ALA A 323 6.50 18.27 -14.52
CA ALA A 323 6.93 19.40 -13.70
C ALA A 323 6.07 19.55 -12.43
N ALA A 324 4.75 19.40 -12.55
CA ALA A 324 3.81 19.41 -11.43
C ALA A 324 4.08 18.25 -10.47
N PHE A 325 4.36 17.06 -11.00
CA PHE A 325 4.78 15.91 -10.20
C PHE A 325 6.12 16.15 -9.49
N ALA A 326 7.10 16.79 -10.15
CA ALA A 326 8.36 17.16 -9.54
C ALA A 326 8.16 18.17 -8.38
N ALA A 327 7.29 19.17 -8.57
CA ALA A 327 6.90 20.12 -7.54
C ALA A 327 6.24 19.42 -6.34
N PHE A 328 5.32 18.49 -6.60
CA PHE A 328 4.73 17.64 -5.56
C PHE A 328 5.81 16.88 -4.76
N ILE A 329 6.75 16.21 -5.44
CA ILE A 329 7.81 15.44 -4.78
C ILE A 329 8.74 16.35 -3.97
N ALA A 330 9.11 17.52 -4.50
CA ALA A 330 9.96 18.49 -3.81
C ALA A 330 9.29 19.01 -2.53
N THR A 331 8.06 19.52 -2.64
CA THR A 331 7.30 20.05 -1.50
C THR A 331 7.04 18.96 -0.46
N LYS A 332 6.63 17.76 -0.90
CA LYS A 332 6.45 16.61 0.00
C LYS A 332 7.74 16.30 0.78
N ARG A 333 8.89 16.20 0.11
CA ARG A 333 10.17 15.89 0.79
C ARG A 333 10.57 16.97 1.79
N LEU A 334 10.36 18.24 1.43
CA LEU A 334 10.63 19.37 2.30
C LEU A 334 9.81 19.31 3.59
N LEU A 335 8.51 19.00 3.47
CA LEU A 335 7.58 18.94 4.60
C LEU A 335 7.68 17.65 5.43
N LEU A 336 8.00 16.52 4.81
CA LEU A 336 8.16 15.24 5.51
C LEU A 336 9.48 15.11 6.26
N SER A 337 10.55 15.82 5.85
CA SER A 337 11.84 15.81 6.55
C SER A 337 11.76 16.20 8.04
N PRO A 338 11.18 17.37 8.41
CA PRO A 338 11.03 17.74 9.82
C PRO A 338 10.02 16.84 10.54
N PHE A 339 8.97 16.40 9.84
CA PHE A 339 8.00 15.45 10.36
C PHE A 339 8.70 14.16 10.82
N ALA A 340 9.46 13.51 9.95
CA ALA A 340 10.18 12.27 10.27
C ALA A 340 11.12 12.40 11.49
N ARG A 341 11.85 13.52 11.59
CA ARG A 341 12.78 13.77 12.70
C ARG A 341 12.09 13.81 14.06
N GLN A 342 10.91 14.45 14.13
CA GLN A 342 10.11 14.48 15.36
C GLN A 342 9.63 13.08 15.76
N HIS A 343 9.45 12.18 14.80
CA HIS A 343 8.92 10.84 15.03
C HIS A 343 10.01 9.84 15.42
N ALA A 344 11.24 10.02 14.91
CA ALA A 344 12.38 9.18 15.26
C ALA A 344 12.78 9.29 16.74
N ALA A 345 12.33 10.34 17.45
CA ALA A 345 12.62 10.55 18.87
C ALA A 345 11.81 9.66 19.82
N ALA A 346 10.69 9.08 19.37
CA ALA A 346 9.87 8.18 20.18
C ALA A 346 10.27 6.73 19.94
N GLU A 347 10.38 5.93 21.01
CA GLU A 347 10.61 4.49 20.88
C GLU A 347 9.38 3.81 20.25
N PRO A 348 9.55 3.09 19.11
CA PRO A 348 8.44 2.47 18.42
C PRO A 348 7.96 1.21 19.16
N ARG A 349 6.65 1.09 19.38
CA ARG A 349 6.05 -0.12 19.98
C ARG A 349 5.97 -1.28 18.98
N ARG A 350 6.51 -2.43 19.33
CA ARG A 350 6.52 -3.64 18.49
C ARG A 350 5.27 -4.47 18.75
N LEU A 351 4.51 -4.73 17.68
CA LEU A 351 3.37 -5.64 17.70
C LEU A 351 3.70 -6.92 16.95
N LEU A 352 3.57 -8.06 17.61
CA LEU A 352 3.53 -9.35 16.96
C LEU A 352 2.08 -9.67 16.63
N LEU A 353 1.79 -9.83 15.34
CA LEU A 353 0.48 -10.17 14.84
C LEU A 353 0.46 -11.60 14.32
N LEU A 354 -0.32 -12.44 15.00
CA LEU A 354 -0.54 -13.85 14.67
C LEU A 354 -2.01 -14.07 14.32
N ARG A 355 -2.30 -15.08 13.51
CA ARG A 355 -3.67 -15.30 13.01
C ARG A 355 -3.91 -16.73 12.57
N VAL A 356 -5.18 -17.16 12.66
CA VAL A 356 -5.65 -18.39 12.02
C VAL A 356 -5.73 -18.18 10.50
N PHE A 357 -4.93 -18.95 9.75
CA PHE A 357 -4.95 -18.93 8.29
C PHE A 357 -6.26 -19.59 7.78
N ALA A 358 -7.21 -18.80 7.24
CA ALA A 358 -8.38 -19.24 6.44
C ALA A 358 -9.51 -18.18 6.38
N LEU A 359 -9.43 -17.08 7.12
CA LEU A 359 -10.57 -16.19 7.42
C LEU A 359 -11.14 -15.34 6.26
N GLY A 360 -10.57 -15.42 5.06
CA GLY A 360 -11.12 -14.76 3.87
C GLY A 360 -11.34 -13.25 4.02
N ALA A 361 -12.51 -12.74 3.59
CA ALA A 361 -12.77 -11.30 3.48
C ALA A 361 -12.98 -10.54 4.79
N ARG A 362 -13.37 -11.24 5.86
CA ARG A 362 -13.68 -10.64 7.16
C ARG A 362 -12.42 -10.33 7.96
N SER A 363 -11.45 -11.25 8.00
CA SER A 363 -10.18 -10.95 8.68
C SER A 363 -9.41 -9.82 8.00
N ARG A 364 -9.49 -9.75 6.67
CA ARG A 364 -8.90 -8.68 5.85
C ARG A 364 -9.29 -7.26 6.27
N ARG A 365 -10.56 -6.98 6.60
CA ARG A 365 -10.97 -5.59 6.94
C ARG A 365 -10.37 -5.11 8.25
N VAL A 366 -10.27 -6.00 9.23
CA VAL A 366 -9.66 -5.71 10.54
C VAL A 366 -8.18 -5.47 10.38
N PHE A 367 -7.54 -6.35 9.62
CA PHE A 367 -6.14 -6.24 9.27
C PHE A 367 -5.85 -4.90 8.58
N ASP A 368 -6.62 -4.53 7.55
CA ASP A 368 -6.48 -3.24 6.85
C ASP A 368 -6.57 -2.04 7.80
N ARG A 369 -7.50 -2.06 8.76
CA ARG A 369 -7.67 -0.97 9.76
C ARG A 369 -6.48 -0.92 10.72
N LEU A 370 -6.08 -2.05 11.28
CA LEU A 370 -4.93 -2.13 12.18
C LEU A 370 -3.64 -1.67 11.48
N LEU A 371 -3.40 -2.12 10.25
CA LEU A 371 -2.28 -1.69 9.40
C LEU A 371 -2.34 -0.20 9.02
N THR A 372 -3.50 0.45 9.14
CA THR A 372 -3.60 1.89 8.89
C THR A 372 -3.05 2.69 10.08
N HIS A 373 -3.37 2.26 11.31
CA HIS A 373 -3.12 3.04 12.53
C HIS A 373 -1.85 2.65 13.28
N TRP A 374 -1.63 1.36 13.51
CA TRP A 374 -0.50 0.89 14.32
C TRP A 374 0.87 1.34 13.79
N PRO A 375 1.12 1.38 12.46
CA PRO A 375 2.39 1.88 11.93
C PRO A 375 2.78 3.29 12.38
N TYR A 376 1.84 4.12 12.83
CA TYR A 376 2.16 5.44 13.38
C TYR A 376 2.63 5.40 14.84
N ILE A 377 2.43 4.29 15.55
CA ILE A 377 2.91 4.05 16.91
C ILE A 377 4.17 3.16 16.89
N GLY A 378 4.24 2.16 16.01
CA GLY A 378 5.43 1.32 15.91
C GLY A 378 5.34 0.19 14.89
N ASN A 379 6.32 -0.71 14.92
CA ASN A 379 6.47 -1.78 13.94
C ASN A 379 5.44 -2.89 14.16
N ILE A 380 5.07 -3.57 13.07
CA ILE A 380 4.29 -4.82 13.13
C ILE A 380 5.19 -5.92 12.59
N ALA A 381 5.32 -7.03 13.31
CA ALA A 381 5.95 -8.23 12.83
C ALA A 381 4.91 -9.34 12.68
N MET A 382 4.97 -10.08 11.59
CA MET A 382 4.06 -11.19 11.35
C MET A 382 4.69 -12.27 10.48
N ILE A 383 4.17 -13.48 10.60
CA ILE A 383 4.51 -14.58 9.69
C ILE A 383 3.59 -14.53 8.48
N ALA A 384 4.19 -14.50 7.29
CA ALA A 384 3.44 -14.44 6.04
C ALA A 384 2.58 -15.70 5.87
N GLY A 385 1.31 -15.50 5.48
CA GLY A 385 0.37 -16.58 5.22
C GLY A 385 -0.10 -16.56 3.76
N PRO A 386 -0.29 -17.72 3.11
CA PRO A 386 -0.56 -17.81 1.67
C PRO A 386 -1.84 -17.08 1.21
N ASP A 387 -2.74 -16.78 2.14
CA ASP A 387 -4.01 -16.08 1.94
C ASP A 387 -3.89 -14.56 1.77
N LEU A 388 -2.84 -13.92 2.33
CA LEU A 388 -2.57 -12.47 2.22
C LEU A 388 -1.32 -12.10 1.44
N VAL A 389 -0.53 -13.08 1.01
CA VAL A 389 0.70 -12.86 0.23
C VAL A 389 0.49 -11.87 -0.94
N THR A 390 -0.66 -11.90 -1.61
CA THR A 390 -0.92 -11.00 -2.76
C THR A 390 -1.46 -9.61 -2.37
N THR A 391 -1.82 -9.38 -1.10
CA THR A 391 -2.41 -8.12 -0.63
C THR A 391 -1.38 -7.10 -0.15
N THR A 392 -0.20 -7.55 0.24
CA THR A 392 0.85 -6.76 0.90
C THR A 392 2.20 -6.86 0.20
N VAL A 393 2.21 -7.20 -1.10
CA VAL A 393 3.46 -7.33 -1.88
C VAL A 393 4.28 -6.05 -1.81
N GLU A 394 5.45 -6.13 -1.20
CA GLU A 394 6.36 -4.98 -1.10
C GLU A 394 7.10 -4.75 -2.44
N PRO A 395 7.50 -3.52 -2.78
CA PRO A 395 8.17 -3.23 -4.05
C PRO A 395 9.51 -3.97 -4.24
N ASN A 396 10.34 -4.06 -3.20
CA ASN A 396 11.59 -4.82 -3.21
C ASN A 396 11.33 -6.33 -3.36
N GLU A 397 10.32 -6.85 -2.67
CA GLU A 397 9.89 -8.24 -2.81
C GLU A 397 9.45 -8.55 -4.25
N PHE A 398 8.61 -7.68 -4.82
CA PHE A 398 8.18 -7.79 -6.21
C PHE A 398 9.38 -7.77 -7.17
N MET A 399 10.40 -6.94 -6.92
CA MET A 399 11.62 -6.90 -7.72
C MET A 399 12.48 -8.16 -7.57
N GLU A 400 12.62 -8.71 -6.36
CA GLU A 400 13.29 -10.00 -6.14
C GLU A 400 12.52 -11.14 -6.84
N PHE A 401 11.19 -11.10 -6.86
CA PHE A 401 10.36 -12.03 -7.63
C PHE A 401 10.61 -11.93 -9.15
N VAL A 402 10.49 -10.74 -9.73
CA VAL A 402 10.68 -10.53 -11.19
C VAL A 402 12.11 -10.87 -11.61
N SER A 403 13.09 -10.72 -10.71
CA SER A 403 14.49 -11.09 -10.96
C SER A 403 14.86 -12.54 -10.63
N GLY A 404 13.90 -13.38 -10.25
CA GLY A 404 14.12 -14.81 -9.99
C GLY A 404 14.83 -15.12 -8.67
N ARG A 405 14.88 -14.17 -7.74
CA ARG A 405 15.58 -14.28 -6.45
C ARG A 405 14.65 -14.31 -5.23
N LEU A 406 13.36 -14.55 -5.43
CA LEU A 406 12.35 -14.64 -4.36
C LEU A 406 12.74 -15.60 -3.23
N SER A 407 13.49 -16.68 -3.51
CA SER A 407 13.95 -17.62 -2.49
C SER A 407 14.76 -16.97 -1.37
N ARG A 408 15.40 -15.81 -1.63
CA ARG A 408 16.14 -15.00 -0.65
C ARG A 408 15.24 -14.29 0.35
N GLN A 409 13.94 -14.20 0.11
CA GLN A 409 12.99 -13.61 1.06
C GLN A 409 12.64 -14.57 2.20
N PHE A 410 12.90 -15.87 2.03
CA PHE A 410 12.58 -16.88 3.01
C PHE A 410 13.63 -16.97 4.11
N VAL A 411 13.15 -17.04 5.36
CA VAL A 411 13.98 -17.27 6.54
C VAL A 411 14.60 -18.65 6.44
N SER A 412 15.94 -18.68 6.43
CA SER A 412 16.70 -19.93 6.24
C SER A 412 17.22 -20.50 7.57
N ASP A 413 17.62 -19.65 8.51
CA ASP A 413 18.12 -20.05 9.83
C ASP A 413 18.03 -18.90 10.85
N SER A 414 18.59 -19.12 12.05
CA SER A 414 18.50 -18.19 13.19
C SER A 414 19.38 -16.96 13.01
N ASN A 415 20.50 -17.09 12.31
CA ASN A 415 21.40 -15.98 12.01
C ASN A 415 20.79 -15.09 10.91
N ASP A 416 20.19 -15.68 9.88
CA ASP A 416 19.41 -14.95 8.88
C ASP A 416 18.25 -14.19 9.52
N LEU A 417 17.48 -14.85 10.41
CA LEU A 417 16.39 -14.21 11.15
C LEU A 417 16.88 -13.02 11.98
N ARG A 418 17.98 -13.19 12.74
CA ARG A 418 18.58 -12.10 13.53
C ARG A 418 19.03 -10.95 12.65
N ALA A 419 19.64 -11.24 11.51
CA ALA A 419 20.07 -10.21 10.55
C ALA A 419 18.89 -9.48 9.90
N ARG A 420 17.74 -10.14 9.73
CA ARG A 420 16.49 -9.50 9.25
C ARG A 420 15.90 -8.58 10.31
N LEU A 421 15.78 -9.03 11.55
CA LEU A 421 15.27 -8.22 12.66
C LEU A 421 16.11 -6.96 12.88
N ALA A 422 17.45 -7.10 12.94
CA ALA A 422 18.35 -5.97 13.08
C ALA A 422 18.24 -4.95 11.92
N ARG A 423 17.96 -5.41 10.69
CA ARG A 423 17.70 -4.50 9.55
C ARG A 423 16.37 -3.78 9.66
N ALA A 424 15.41 -4.35 10.37
CA ALA A 424 14.06 -3.87 10.41
C ALA A 424 13.82 -2.81 11.51
N ASP A 425 14.69 -2.74 12.52
CA ASP A 425 14.63 -1.79 13.64
C ASP A 425 15.08 -0.34 13.34
N LYS A 426 15.11 0.07 12.06
CA LYS A 426 15.68 1.37 11.64
C LYS A 426 14.73 2.59 11.76
N GLY A 427 13.78 2.56 12.69
CA GLY A 427 12.84 3.68 12.93
C GLY A 427 11.82 3.95 11.80
N PRO A 428 10.97 4.97 11.91
CA PRO A 428 9.91 5.25 10.94
C PRO A 428 10.45 5.75 9.58
N ASP A 429 9.69 5.48 8.51
CA ASP A 429 9.89 6.08 7.18
C ASP A 429 9.54 7.59 7.21
N PRO A 430 9.87 8.39 6.16
CA PRO A 430 9.70 9.84 6.18
C PRO A 430 8.27 10.35 6.44
N ASP A 431 7.26 9.55 6.16
CA ASP A 431 5.86 9.85 6.47
C ASP A 431 5.42 9.40 7.88
N GLY A 432 6.38 9.12 8.75
CA GLY A 432 6.17 8.77 10.16
C GLY A 432 5.65 7.35 10.37
N ARG A 433 5.53 6.54 9.32
CA ARG A 433 5.07 5.15 9.40
C ARG A 433 6.24 4.21 9.65
N CYS A 434 6.10 3.37 10.66
CA CYS A 434 6.90 2.19 10.88
C CYS A 434 6.51 1.09 9.88
N ARG A 435 7.43 0.16 9.60
CA ARG A 435 7.17 -0.88 8.59
C ARG A 435 6.42 -2.06 9.17
N VAL A 436 5.57 -2.64 8.34
CA VAL A 436 4.99 -3.97 8.56
C VAL A 436 6.01 -4.96 8.03
N GLN A 437 6.44 -5.91 8.86
CA GLN A 437 7.47 -6.88 8.54
C GLN A 437 6.83 -8.24 8.39
N GLU A 438 6.83 -8.74 7.16
CA GLU A 438 6.36 -10.09 6.85
C GLU A 438 7.54 -11.05 6.77
N PHE A 439 7.54 -12.07 7.64
CA PHE A 439 8.55 -13.12 7.64
C PHE A 439 8.04 -14.33 6.86
N PHE A 440 8.61 -14.55 5.68
CA PHE A 440 8.36 -15.74 4.88
C PHE A 440 9.11 -16.92 5.47
N CYS A 441 8.39 -17.82 6.13
CA CYS A 441 8.98 -19.00 6.73
C CYS A 441 8.94 -20.18 5.76
N ARG A 442 9.97 -21.03 5.83
CA ARG A 442 9.96 -22.37 5.28
C ARG A 442 9.20 -23.31 6.24
N HIS A 443 8.95 -24.54 5.80
CA HIS A 443 8.17 -25.50 6.57
C HIS A 443 8.78 -25.79 7.96
N ASP A 444 10.10 -25.69 8.08
CA ASP A 444 10.90 -25.98 9.27
C ASP A 444 11.38 -24.73 10.03
N THR A 445 11.20 -23.51 9.52
CA THR A 445 11.76 -22.27 10.13
C THR A 445 10.75 -21.37 10.83
N TRP A 446 9.45 -21.70 10.77
CA TRP A 446 8.43 -20.85 11.39
C TRP A 446 8.46 -20.88 12.92
N GLN A 447 8.74 -22.03 13.54
CA GLN A 447 8.71 -22.17 15.01
C GLN A 447 9.73 -21.26 15.69
N MET A 448 10.99 -21.36 15.26
CA MET A 448 12.06 -20.48 15.73
C MET A 448 11.78 -19.00 15.43
N THR A 449 11.04 -18.71 14.35
CA THR A 449 10.65 -17.35 14.00
C THR A 449 9.64 -16.80 15.01
N ILE A 450 8.59 -17.57 15.35
CA ILE A 450 7.62 -17.17 16.38
C ILE A 450 8.31 -16.94 17.71
N GLU A 451 9.15 -17.87 18.17
CA GLU A 451 9.83 -17.75 19.46
C GLU A 451 10.69 -16.49 19.54
N ARG A 452 11.43 -16.19 18.47
CA ARG A 452 12.28 -15.00 18.43
C ARG A 452 11.46 -13.70 18.37
N LEU A 453 10.40 -13.67 17.58
CA LEU A 453 9.51 -12.51 17.49
C LEU A 453 8.78 -12.25 18.82
N ALA A 454 8.32 -13.31 19.48
CA ALA A 454 7.66 -13.25 20.77
C ALA A 454 8.56 -12.64 21.87
N ALA A 455 9.86 -12.94 21.85
CA ALA A 455 10.81 -12.43 22.83
C ALA A 455 11.11 -10.92 22.67
N GLU A 456 10.92 -10.35 21.48
CA GLU A 456 11.30 -8.97 21.15
C GLU A 456 10.09 -8.04 20.99
N THR A 457 8.88 -8.47 21.35
CA THR A 457 7.64 -7.72 21.13
C THR A 457 7.10 -7.05 22.40
N ASP A 458 6.47 -5.89 22.24
CA ASP A 458 5.82 -5.17 23.35
C ASP A 458 4.37 -5.64 23.54
N ALA A 459 3.71 -5.99 22.45
CA ALA A 459 2.35 -6.52 22.44
C ALA A 459 2.21 -7.67 21.45
N VAL A 460 1.28 -8.58 21.72
CA VAL A 460 0.87 -9.66 20.83
C VAL A 460 -0.63 -9.53 20.58
N LEU A 461 -1.02 -9.45 19.32
CA LEU A 461 -2.41 -9.63 18.90
C LEU A 461 -2.53 -10.95 18.16
N MET A 462 -3.30 -11.88 18.71
CA MET A 462 -3.59 -13.17 18.08
C MET A 462 -5.04 -13.20 17.59
N ASP A 463 -5.22 -13.18 16.27
CA ASP A 463 -6.53 -13.27 15.61
C ASP A 463 -7.02 -14.72 15.55
N LEU A 464 -7.89 -15.08 16.49
CA LEU A 464 -8.55 -16.38 16.63
C LEU A 464 -10.03 -16.33 16.22
N ARG A 465 -10.39 -15.42 15.31
CA ARG A 465 -11.73 -15.45 14.70
C ARG A 465 -11.93 -16.76 13.94
N SER A 466 -13.18 -17.24 13.94
CA SER A 466 -13.56 -18.56 13.43
C SER A 466 -12.80 -19.74 14.04
N PHE A 467 -12.13 -19.58 15.18
CA PHE A 467 -11.40 -20.68 15.82
C PHE A 467 -12.37 -21.72 16.40
N THR A 468 -12.21 -22.97 15.97
CA THR A 468 -13.02 -24.15 16.27
C THR A 468 -12.12 -25.39 16.30
N ALA A 469 -12.68 -26.53 16.71
CA ALA A 469 -11.97 -27.82 16.64
C ALA A 469 -11.47 -28.17 15.22
N HIS A 470 -12.14 -27.69 14.16
CA HIS A 470 -11.82 -28.00 12.77
C HIS A 470 -10.64 -27.18 12.21
N ASN A 471 -10.26 -26.08 12.86
CA ASN A 471 -9.15 -25.21 12.46
C ASN A 471 -8.24 -24.88 13.65
N ALA A 472 -7.90 -25.93 14.41
CA ALA A 472 -7.01 -25.91 15.57
C ALA A 472 -5.52 -25.73 15.20
N GLY A 473 -5.19 -25.29 13.98
CA GLY A 473 -3.81 -25.13 13.51
C GLY A 473 -2.98 -24.16 14.35
N CYS A 474 -3.62 -23.23 15.06
CA CYS A 474 -2.95 -22.22 15.88
C CYS A 474 -2.78 -22.60 17.36
N VAL A 475 -3.15 -23.82 17.76
CA VAL A 475 -3.02 -24.29 19.15
C VAL A 475 -1.55 -24.31 19.58
N PHE A 476 -0.65 -24.69 18.67
CA PHE A 476 0.78 -24.74 18.97
C PHE A 476 1.35 -23.34 19.19
N GLU A 477 1.01 -22.38 18.33
CA GLU A 477 1.41 -20.98 18.42
C GLU A 477 0.90 -20.35 19.70
N LEU A 478 -0.35 -20.63 20.07
CA LEU A 478 -0.92 -20.19 21.34
C LEU A 478 -0.14 -20.75 22.53
N GLY A 479 0.21 -22.03 22.50
CA GLY A 479 1.05 -22.65 23.52
C GLY A 479 2.44 -22.01 23.62
N ARG A 480 3.08 -21.72 22.49
CA ARG A 480 4.38 -21.03 22.46
C ARG A 480 4.29 -19.61 23.02
N LEU A 481 3.23 -18.87 22.69
CA LEU A 481 3.00 -17.54 23.25
C LEU A 481 2.86 -17.57 24.77
N LEU A 482 2.07 -18.51 25.31
CA LEU A 482 1.88 -18.66 26.76
C LEU A 482 3.18 -19.06 27.49
N ASN A 483 4.15 -19.65 26.79
CA ASN A 483 5.45 -20.02 27.35
C ASN A 483 6.54 -18.95 27.16
N ALA A 484 6.40 -18.05 26.18
CA ALA A 484 7.44 -17.09 25.82
C ALA A 484 7.10 -15.63 26.14
N VAL A 485 5.81 -15.30 26.29
CA VAL A 485 5.34 -13.91 26.42
C VAL A 485 4.55 -13.75 27.71
N GLU A 486 4.80 -12.65 28.42
CA GLU A 486 4.00 -12.26 29.58
C GLU A 486 2.52 -12.12 29.20
N LEU A 487 1.63 -12.77 29.95
CA LEU A 487 0.21 -12.88 29.66
C LEU A 487 -0.47 -11.50 29.44
N ARG A 488 -0.05 -10.47 30.18
CA ARG A 488 -0.57 -9.10 30.08
C ARG A 488 -0.37 -8.45 28.70
N ARG A 489 0.61 -8.92 27.93
CA ARG A 489 0.95 -8.42 26.58
C ARG A 489 0.17 -9.13 25.48
N ILE A 490 -0.56 -10.21 25.82
CA ILE A 490 -1.31 -11.02 24.86
C ILE A 490 -2.77 -10.58 24.82
N VAL A 491 -3.24 -10.22 23.64
CA VAL A 491 -4.66 -9.97 23.35
C VAL A 491 -5.13 -10.97 22.29
N ILE A 492 -6.18 -11.71 22.62
CA ILE A 492 -6.83 -12.61 21.67
C ILE A 492 -8.02 -11.89 21.05
N LEU A 493 -8.09 -11.87 19.73
CA LEU A 493 -9.24 -11.35 19.00
C LEU A 493 -10.18 -12.50 18.60
N VAL A 494 -11.47 -12.38 18.95
CA VAL A 494 -12.54 -13.33 18.63
C VAL A 494 -13.74 -12.63 18.00
N ASP A 495 -14.62 -13.39 17.36
CA ASP A 495 -15.90 -12.93 16.82
C ASP A 495 -17.01 -13.94 17.12
N ASP A 496 -18.22 -13.68 16.63
CA ASP A 496 -19.37 -14.58 16.80
C ASP A 496 -19.18 -15.96 16.14
N THR A 497 -18.16 -16.14 15.30
CA THR A 497 -17.86 -17.43 14.65
C THR A 497 -16.86 -18.27 15.45
N THR A 498 -16.24 -17.70 16.48
CA THR A 498 -15.32 -18.43 17.37
C THR A 498 -16.09 -19.29 18.36
N GLU A 499 -15.72 -20.57 18.46
CA GLU A 499 -16.25 -21.47 19.48
C GLU A 499 -15.57 -21.20 20.82
N VAL A 500 -16.15 -20.28 21.61
CA VAL A 500 -15.55 -19.81 22.88
C VAL A 500 -15.28 -20.96 23.86
N ALA A 501 -16.19 -21.91 23.99
CA ALA A 501 -16.00 -23.07 24.87
C ALA A 501 -14.79 -23.94 24.46
N PHE A 502 -14.52 -24.07 23.15
CA PHE A 502 -13.34 -24.77 22.67
C PHE A 502 -12.05 -23.97 22.93
N LEU A 503 -12.10 -22.64 22.75
CA LEU A 503 -11.00 -21.75 23.10
C LEU A 503 -10.65 -21.85 24.60
N GLU A 504 -11.64 -21.75 25.48
CA GLU A 504 -11.47 -21.86 26.94
C GLU A 504 -10.79 -23.18 27.32
N LYS A 505 -11.36 -24.32 26.88
CA LYS A 505 -10.76 -25.64 27.13
C LYS A 505 -9.34 -25.78 26.59
N THR A 506 -9.08 -25.22 25.42
CA THR A 506 -7.76 -25.26 24.78
C THR A 506 -6.74 -24.48 25.60
N VAL A 507 -7.08 -23.25 25.98
CA VAL A 507 -6.20 -22.38 26.76
C VAL A 507 -5.98 -22.97 28.16
N GLU A 508 -7.01 -23.47 28.83
CA GLU A 508 -6.88 -24.13 30.14
C GLU A 508 -5.97 -25.35 30.09
N ARG A 509 -6.06 -26.14 29.02
CA ARG A 509 -5.15 -27.27 28.80
C ARG A 509 -3.71 -26.78 28.63
N LEU A 510 -3.48 -25.81 27.75
CA LEU A 510 -2.15 -25.25 27.50
C LEU A 510 -1.56 -24.59 28.75
N TRP A 511 -2.41 -23.97 29.58
CA TRP A 511 -2.02 -23.35 30.84
C TRP A 511 -1.58 -24.37 31.88
N ARG A 512 -2.26 -25.52 31.98
CA ARG A 512 -1.84 -26.62 32.87
C ARG A 512 -0.52 -27.25 32.45
N ASP A 513 -0.22 -27.23 31.16
CA ASP A 513 0.97 -27.81 30.56
C ASP A 513 2.09 -26.78 30.29
N LEU A 514 2.13 -25.67 31.05
CA LEU A 514 3.18 -24.68 30.93
C LEU A 514 4.57 -25.26 31.21
N GLU A 515 5.55 -24.78 30.45
CA GLU A 515 6.96 -25.05 30.66
C GLU A 515 7.42 -24.34 31.94
N SER A 516 8.29 -24.98 32.73
CA SER A 516 8.76 -24.44 34.03
C SER A 516 9.47 -23.09 33.90
N GLY A 517 10.01 -22.78 32.72
CA GLY A 517 10.64 -21.50 32.40
C GLY A 517 9.69 -20.42 31.89
N SER A 518 8.39 -20.68 31.83
CA SER A 518 7.39 -19.71 31.36
C SER A 518 7.36 -18.47 32.26
N PRO A 519 7.31 -17.25 31.69
CA PRO A 519 7.13 -16.02 32.48
C PRO A 519 5.77 -15.98 33.20
N ASN A 520 4.86 -16.88 32.84
CA ASN A 520 3.49 -16.93 33.35
C ASN A 520 3.32 -17.95 34.50
N GLN A 521 4.37 -18.71 34.83
CA GLN A 521 4.31 -19.82 35.80
C GLN A 521 3.91 -19.37 37.21
N SER A 522 4.39 -18.20 37.63
CA SER A 522 4.26 -17.66 38.99
C SER A 522 3.20 -16.56 39.10
N LEU A 523 2.30 -16.41 38.13
CA LEU A 523 1.26 -15.39 38.19
C LEU A 523 0.17 -15.77 39.20
N GLU A 524 -0.11 -14.87 40.15
CA GLU A 524 -1.11 -15.08 41.21
C GLU A 524 -2.56 -14.92 40.71
N ALA A 525 -2.80 -13.96 39.80
CA ALA A 525 -4.11 -13.68 39.23
C ALA A 525 -4.03 -13.59 37.70
N PRO A 526 -3.71 -14.69 37.01
CA PRO A 526 -3.50 -14.70 35.57
C PRO A 526 -4.82 -14.38 34.82
N ARG A 527 -4.79 -13.33 34.00
CA ARG A 527 -5.92 -12.88 33.18
C ARG A 527 -5.53 -12.82 31.72
N LEU A 528 -6.20 -13.62 30.88
CA LEU A 528 -6.06 -13.55 29.43
C LEU A 528 -7.12 -12.62 28.84
N LYS A 529 -6.68 -11.57 28.15
CA LYS A 529 -7.56 -10.60 27.51
C LYS A 529 -8.12 -11.18 26.21
N VAL A 530 -9.44 -11.27 26.11
CA VAL A 530 -10.15 -11.71 24.91
C VAL A 530 -11.02 -10.55 24.42
N PHE A 531 -10.66 -9.95 23.29
CA PHE A 531 -11.42 -8.87 22.67
C PHE A 531 -12.41 -9.44 21.66
N ARG A 532 -13.70 -9.15 21.83
CA ARG A 532 -14.74 -9.57 20.89
C ARG A 532 -15.04 -8.43 19.90
N ALA A 533 -14.90 -8.71 18.60
CA ALA A 533 -15.17 -7.72 17.56
C ALA A 533 -15.80 -8.33 16.31
N ASN A 534 -16.98 -7.83 15.94
CA ASN A 534 -17.77 -8.35 14.82
C ASN A 534 -17.71 -7.41 13.60
N SER A 535 -17.77 -6.09 13.82
CA SER A 535 -17.87 -5.09 12.76
C SER A 535 -16.57 -4.32 12.54
N PHE A 536 -15.72 -4.26 13.57
CA PHE A 536 -14.51 -3.45 13.68
C PHE A 536 -14.73 -1.98 13.35
N ALA A 537 -15.89 -1.43 13.71
CA ALA A 537 -16.17 0.00 13.63
C ALA A 537 -15.09 0.82 14.36
N GLU A 538 -15.00 2.12 14.08
CA GLU A 538 -13.98 3.01 14.68
C GLU A 538 -13.88 2.88 16.22
N ARG A 539 -15.02 2.73 16.90
CA ARG A 539 -15.08 2.52 18.35
C ARG A 539 -14.42 1.21 18.78
N GLU A 540 -14.69 0.10 18.09
CA GLU A 540 -14.07 -1.19 18.40
C GLU A 540 -12.56 -1.15 18.16
N LEU A 541 -12.11 -0.48 17.09
CA LEU A 541 -10.67 -0.30 16.83
C LEU A 541 -10.00 0.56 17.92
N HIS A 542 -10.67 1.62 18.34
CA HIS A 542 -10.17 2.48 19.41
C HIS A 542 -10.02 1.69 20.72
N SER A 543 -11.02 0.87 21.09
CA SER A 543 -10.95 0.02 22.29
C SER A 543 -9.93 -1.12 22.19
N LEU A 544 -9.59 -1.59 20.98
CA LEU A 544 -8.52 -2.57 20.80
C LEU A 544 -7.12 -1.96 20.96
N LEU A 545 -6.93 -0.73 20.50
CA LEU A 545 -5.65 -0.02 20.55
C LEU A 545 -5.35 0.60 21.91
N ALA A 546 -6.40 0.82 22.72
CA ALA A 546 -6.32 1.20 24.13
C ALA A 546 -5.79 0.04 24.97
#